data_AF-A0A8T7HTB5-F1
#
_entry.id   AF-A0A8T7HTB5-F1
#
_cell.length_a   1.000
_cell.length_b   1.000
_cell.length_c   1.000
_cell.angle_alpha   90.00
_cell.angle_beta   90.00
_cell.angle_gamma   90.00
#
_symmetry.space_group_name_H-M   'P 1'
#
loop_
_entity.id
_entity.type
_entity.pdbx_description
1 polymer ?
#
loop_
_entity_poly.entity_id
_entity_poly.type
_entity_poly.pdbx_seq_one_letter_code
_entity_poly.pdbx_strand_id
1 'polypeptide(L)'
;MEDIDNAVKLTRDNTRTVSKEWIEENIPEGSKIAYEFFSPQLSVYPKRRFELMDLGKGYIVDNDYQFYVNQSVEYIIISDHMKKRDYEEPEKYSLQISRYEELAKKARLIQLFDNADNPGPIIEIYRLQ
;
A
#
# COMPACT_ATOMS: atom_id res chain seq x y z
N MET A 1 -20.29 -30.71 21.53
CA MET A 1 -19.01 -30.13 21.07
C MET A 1 -18.98 -30.34 19.57
N GLU A 2 -19.80 -29.60 18.81
CA GLU A 2 -19.91 -29.81 17.36
C GLU A 2 -20.67 -28.69 16.64
N ASP A 3 -20.50 -27.42 17.02
CA ASP A 3 -21.22 -26.30 16.37
C ASP A 3 -20.34 -25.05 16.16
N ILE A 4 -19.02 -25.20 15.97
CA ILE A 4 -18.12 -24.07 15.67
C ILE A 4 -17.22 -24.33 14.43
N ASP A 5 -17.52 -25.34 13.61
CA ASP A 5 -16.66 -25.66 12.44
C ASP A 5 -17.22 -25.20 11.09
N ASN A 6 -18.38 -24.55 11.04
CA ASN A 6 -18.97 -24.04 9.79
C ASN A 6 -19.47 -22.59 9.90
N ALA A 7 -18.66 -21.72 10.51
CA ALA A 7 -18.82 -20.29 10.29
C ALA A 7 -18.29 -19.96 8.88
N VAL A 8 -19.13 -20.17 7.85
CA VAL A 8 -18.88 -19.62 6.52
C VAL A 8 -18.72 -18.12 6.68
N LYS A 9 -17.50 -17.63 6.46
CA LYS A 9 -17.16 -16.20 6.51
C LYS A 9 -17.91 -15.50 5.36
N LEU A 10 -19.15 -15.08 5.61
CA LEU A 10 -20.03 -14.38 4.65
C LEU A 10 -19.59 -12.94 4.36
N THR A 11 -18.48 -12.49 4.95
CA THR A 11 -17.90 -11.18 4.69
C THR A 11 -16.85 -11.30 3.59
N ARG A 12 -17.04 -10.57 2.49
CA ARG A 12 -15.98 -10.35 1.47
C ARG A 12 -14.73 -9.84 2.19
N ASP A 13 -13.57 -10.38 1.84
CA ASP A 13 -12.32 -9.97 2.47
C ASP A 13 -12.00 -8.51 2.13
N ASN A 14 -11.40 -7.78 3.06
CA ASN A 14 -11.10 -6.37 2.87
C ASN A 14 -9.96 -6.22 1.84
N THR A 15 -9.92 -5.14 1.05
CA THR A 15 -8.80 -4.86 0.14
C THR A 15 -7.44 -4.89 0.85
N ARG A 16 -7.39 -4.51 2.13
CA ARG A 16 -6.19 -4.63 2.97
C ARG A 16 -5.78 -6.07 3.25
N THR A 17 -6.74 -6.97 3.43
CA THR A 17 -6.47 -8.39 3.68
C THR A 17 -5.89 -9.05 2.44
N VAL A 18 -6.58 -8.92 1.30
CA VAL A 18 -6.16 -9.54 0.04
C VAL A 18 -4.84 -8.97 -0.48
N SER A 19 -4.60 -7.66 -0.30
CA SER A 19 -3.33 -7.04 -0.69
C SER A 19 -2.18 -7.47 0.20
N LYS A 20 -2.39 -7.62 1.52
CA LYS A 20 -1.39 -8.19 2.42
C LYS A 20 -0.98 -9.59 1.99
N GLU A 21 -1.95 -10.47 1.75
CA GLU A 21 -1.69 -11.85 1.34
C GLU A 21 -0.91 -11.89 0.03
N TRP A 22 -1.31 -11.10 -0.95
CA TRP A 22 -0.59 -10.99 -2.22
C TRP A 22 0.84 -10.45 -2.03
N ILE A 23 1.02 -9.39 -1.23
CA ILE A 23 2.34 -8.81 -0.94
C ILE A 23 3.24 -9.87 -0.33
N GLU A 24 2.74 -10.55 0.70
CA GLU A 24 3.46 -11.63 1.35
C GLU A 24 3.83 -12.68 0.33
N GLU A 25 2.92 -13.15 -0.52
CA GLU A 25 3.17 -14.21 -1.50
C GLU A 25 4.11 -13.84 -2.66
N ASN A 26 4.08 -12.58 -3.12
CA ASN A 26 4.66 -12.18 -4.41
C ASN A 26 5.86 -11.23 -4.29
N ILE A 27 6.00 -10.48 -3.20
CA ILE A 27 7.16 -9.62 -2.99
C ILE A 27 8.33 -10.44 -2.43
N PRO A 28 9.55 -10.34 -3.00
CA PRO A 28 10.71 -11.06 -2.50
C PRO A 28 11.01 -10.78 -1.03
N GLU A 29 11.49 -11.80 -0.32
CA GLU A 29 11.98 -11.64 1.05
C GLU A 29 13.19 -10.71 1.09
N GLY A 30 13.31 -9.91 2.16
CA GLY A 30 14.37 -8.92 2.32
C GLY A 30 14.12 -7.61 1.58
N SER A 31 13.08 -7.50 0.75
CA SER A 31 12.81 -6.26 0.02
C SER A 31 12.45 -5.12 0.96
N LYS A 32 12.90 -3.91 0.58
CA LYS A 32 12.58 -2.68 1.32
C LYS A 32 11.31 -2.04 0.80
N ILE A 33 10.35 -1.81 1.71
CA ILE A 33 8.99 -1.35 1.38
C ILE A 33 8.66 -0.07 2.16
N ALA A 34 8.27 0.98 1.45
CA ALA A 34 7.61 2.15 2.05
C ALA A 34 6.08 2.01 1.89
N TYR A 35 5.33 2.29 2.94
CA TYR A 35 3.88 2.05 2.97
C TYR A 35 3.17 3.08 3.84
N GLU A 36 1.93 3.43 3.47
CA GLU A 36 1.13 4.41 4.22
C GLU A 36 0.46 3.82 5.46
N PHE A 37 0.15 4.68 6.44
CA PHE A 37 -0.54 4.27 7.68
C PHE A 37 -1.88 3.55 7.45
N PHE A 38 -2.62 3.94 6.40
CA PHE A 38 -3.91 3.34 6.04
C PHE A 38 -3.81 2.16 5.09
N SER A 39 -2.59 1.73 4.77
CA SER A 39 -2.32 0.54 3.95
C SER A 39 -2.34 -0.74 4.82
N PRO A 40 -2.17 -1.93 4.23
CA PRO A 40 -2.21 -3.18 4.99
C PRO A 40 -1.15 -3.22 6.10
N GLN A 41 -1.49 -3.82 7.25
CA GLN A 41 -0.51 -4.04 8.31
C GLN A 41 0.39 -5.22 7.93
N LEU A 42 1.50 -4.91 7.27
CA LEU A 42 2.47 -5.90 6.77
C LEU A 42 3.33 -6.52 7.89
N SER A 43 3.27 -5.98 9.10
CA SER A 43 4.06 -6.40 10.26
C SER A 43 3.49 -7.63 11.00
N VAL A 44 2.41 -8.26 10.52
CA VAL A 44 1.65 -9.25 11.31
C VAL A 44 1.98 -10.71 10.98
N TYR A 45 2.86 -11.02 10.00
CA TYR A 45 3.25 -12.41 9.71
C TYR A 45 4.77 -12.67 9.81
N PRO A 46 5.22 -13.58 10.69
CA PRO A 46 6.65 -13.81 10.96
C PRO A 46 7.38 -14.58 9.85
N LYS A 47 6.68 -15.06 8.81
CA LYS A 47 7.25 -15.98 7.81
C LYS A 47 8.00 -15.29 6.68
N ARG A 48 7.78 -13.99 6.45
CA ARG A 48 8.46 -13.23 5.37
C ARG A 48 8.91 -11.88 5.93
N ARG A 49 10.22 -11.64 5.90
CA ARG A 49 10.86 -10.46 6.52
C ARG A 49 11.06 -9.38 5.46
N PHE A 50 10.17 -8.39 5.41
CA PHE A 50 10.41 -7.15 4.66
C PHE A 50 11.20 -6.16 5.51
N GLU A 51 12.02 -5.34 4.89
CA GLU A 51 12.55 -4.13 5.53
C GLU A 51 11.49 -3.02 5.38
N LEU A 52 10.71 -2.80 6.42
CA LEU A 52 9.66 -1.78 6.40
C LEU A 52 10.26 -0.41 6.72
N MET A 53 10.11 0.53 5.79
CA MET A 53 10.47 1.93 6.02
C MET A 53 9.40 2.61 6.87
N ASP A 54 9.79 3.08 8.05
CA ASP A 54 8.92 3.87 8.93
C ASP A 54 8.84 5.33 8.45
N LEU A 55 7.65 5.75 8.04
CA LEU A 55 7.35 7.14 7.67
C LEU A 55 6.84 7.95 8.87
N GLY A 56 6.71 7.33 10.05
CA GLY A 56 6.14 7.94 11.25
C GLY A 56 4.70 8.40 11.03
N LYS A 57 4.48 9.71 11.12
CA LYS A 57 3.18 10.34 10.82
C LYS A 57 3.08 10.88 9.39
N GLY A 58 4.13 10.70 8.59
CA GLY A 58 4.21 11.19 7.22
C GLY A 58 3.53 10.26 6.22
N TYR A 59 3.24 10.81 5.05
CA TYR A 59 2.68 10.10 3.89
C TYR A 59 3.77 9.80 2.86
N ILE A 60 3.47 8.89 1.94
CA ILE A 60 4.39 8.58 0.82
C ILE A 60 4.71 9.86 0.03
N VAL A 61 3.74 10.76 -0.13
CA VAL A 61 3.91 12.01 -0.89
C VAL A 61 4.48 13.16 -0.07
N ASP A 62 4.93 12.95 1.17
CA ASP A 62 5.72 13.96 1.88
C ASP A 62 7.17 14.03 1.36
N ASN A 63 7.61 12.98 0.67
CA ASN A 63 8.91 12.90 0.00
C ASN A 63 8.72 12.71 -1.53
N ASP A 64 9.75 13.01 -2.31
CA ASP A 64 9.76 12.79 -3.76
C ASP A 64 10.22 11.37 -4.14
N TYR A 65 10.14 11.02 -5.43
CA TYR A 65 10.60 9.73 -5.93
C TYR A 65 12.07 9.45 -5.61
N GLN A 66 12.94 10.48 -5.69
CA GLN A 66 14.39 10.31 -5.53
C GLN A 66 14.77 10.00 -4.09
N PHE A 67 14.03 10.53 -3.11
CA PHE A 67 14.20 10.16 -1.71
C PHE A 67 14.08 8.64 -1.52
N TYR A 68 13.05 8.01 -2.09
CA TYR A 68 12.84 6.56 -1.96
C TYR A 68 13.93 5.74 -2.65
N VAL A 69 14.37 6.16 -3.84
CA VAL A 69 15.51 5.54 -4.53
C VAL A 69 16.79 5.63 -3.68
N ASN A 70 17.07 6.80 -3.11
CA ASN A 70 18.24 7.02 -2.26
C ASN A 70 18.22 6.21 -0.95
N GLN A 71 17.02 5.88 -0.47
CA GLN A 71 16.82 5.00 0.69
C GLN A 71 16.84 3.51 0.33
N SER A 72 17.08 3.17 -0.95
CA SER A 72 17.03 1.82 -1.49
C SER A 72 15.67 1.15 -1.30
N VAL A 73 14.59 1.93 -1.35
CA VAL A 73 13.22 1.39 -1.35
C VAL A 73 12.96 0.74 -2.70
N GLU A 74 12.47 -0.49 -2.69
CA GLU A 74 12.14 -1.25 -3.89
C GLU A 74 10.65 -1.19 -4.22
N TYR A 75 9.80 -1.11 -3.18
CA TYR A 75 8.35 -1.09 -3.33
C TYR A 75 7.70 0.03 -2.53
N ILE A 76 6.69 0.65 -3.13
CA ILE A 76 5.82 1.65 -2.50
C ILE A 76 4.39 1.14 -2.52
N ILE A 77 3.72 1.23 -1.36
CA ILE A 77 2.30 0.85 -1.23
C ILE A 77 1.51 2.09 -0.82
N ILE A 78 0.56 2.46 -1.69
CA ILE A 78 -0.31 3.63 -1.51
C ILE A 78 -1.74 3.16 -1.29
N SER A 79 -2.42 3.77 -0.32
CA SER A 79 -3.85 3.61 -0.10
C SER A 79 -4.57 4.87 -0.57
N ASP A 80 -5.62 4.73 -1.38
CA ASP A 80 -6.35 5.90 -1.90
C ASP A 80 -7.08 6.73 -0.85
N HIS A 81 -7.13 6.27 0.40
CA HIS A 81 -7.75 6.96 1.52
C HIS A 81 -7.25 8.42 1.67
N MET A 82 -5.93 8.64 1.58
CA MET A 82 -5.35 9.98 1.69
C MET A 82 -5.33 10.69 0.34
N LYS A 83 -5.00 9.97 -0.72
CA LYS A 83 -5.02 10.48 -2.10
C LYS A 83 -6.36 11.13 -2.44
N LYS A 84 -7.50 10.52 -2.08
CA LYS A 84 -8.83 11.11 -2.33
C LYS A 84 -8.98 12.51 -1.73
N ARG A 85 -8.56 12.70 -0.48
CA ARG A 85 -8.62 13.99 0.21
C ARG A 85 -7.79 15.06 -0.49
N ASP A 86 -6.60 14.70 -0.95
CA ASP A 86 -5.73 15.67 -1.65
C ASP A 86 -6.36 16.14 -2.96
N TYR A 87 -6.98 15.22 -3.71
CA TYR A 87 -7.65 15.51 -4.97
C TYR A 87 -9.01 16.24 -4.79
N GLU A 88 -9.59 16.26 -3.58
CA GLU A 88 -10.79 17.07 -3.27
C GLU A 88 -10.46 18.56 -3.04
N GLU A 89 -9.23 18.89 -2.62
CA GLU A 89 -8.76 20.28 -2.44
C GLU A 89 -7.47 20.55 -3.27
N PRO A 90 -7.50 20.45 -4.61
CA PRO A 90 -6.29 20.42 -5.44
C PRO A 90 -5.45 21.71 -5.39
N GLU A 91 -6.06 22.86 -5.16
CA GLU A 91 -5.33 24.13 -4.99
C GLU A 91 -4.43 24.11 -3.74
N LYS A 92 -4.87 23.41 -2.69
CA LYS A 92 -4.18 23.31 -1.41
C LYS A 92 -3.10 22.22 -1.40
N TYR A 93 -3.33 21.12 -2.13
CA TYR A 93 -2.45 19.95 -2.13
C TYR A 93 -1.78 19.69 -3.49
N SER A 94 -1.57 20.74 -4.28
CA SER A 94 -0.96 20.65 -5.62
C SER A 94 0.41 19.94 -5.62
N LEU A 95 1.23 20.15 -4.58
CA LEU A 95 2.52 19.46 -4.42
C LEU A 95 2.34 17.96 -4.22
N GLN A 96 1.44 17.53 -3.32
CA GLN A 96 1.17 16.13 -3.05
C GLN A 96 0.62 15.42 -4.29
N ILE A 97 -0.31 16.06 -5.01
CA ILE A 97 -0.85 15.56 -6.27
C ILE A 97 0.29 15.35 -7.29
N SER A 98 1.17 16.34 -7.46
CA SER A 98 2.29 16.23 -8.40
C SER A 98 3.25 15.09 -8.05
N ARG A 99 3.39 14.77 -6.75
CA ARG A 99 4.23 13.66 -6.26
C ARG A 99 3.58 12.31 -6.50
N TYR A 100 2.27 12.16 -6.31
CA TYR A 100 1.56 10.94 -6.73
C TYR A 100 1.72 10.71 -8.24
N GLU A 101 1.57 11.76 -9.04
CA GLU A 101 1.73 11.68 -10.50
C GLU A 101 3.17 11.34 -10.90
N GLU A 102 4.17 11.93 -10.24
CA GLU A 102 5.57 11.60 -10.45
C GLU A 102 5.87 10.13 -10.13
N LEU A 103 5.40 9.65 -8.98
CA LEU A 103 5.55 8.25 -8.57
C LEU A 103 4.91 7.32 -9.58
N ALA A 104 3.66 7.58 -9.98
CA ALA A 104 2.95 6.76 -10.95
C ALA A 104 3.60 6.77 -12.35
N LYS A 105 4.30 7.86 -12.71
CA LYS A 105 5.02 7.98 -13.98
C LYS A 105 6.38 7.27 -13.98
N LYS A 106 7.10 7.29 -12.86
CA LYS A 106 8.47 6.78 -12.75
C LYS A 106 8.55 5.34 -12.24
N ALA A 107 7.62 4.94 -11.37
CA ALA A 107 7.54 3.59 -10.84
C ALA A 107 6.61 2.72 -11.70
N ARG A 108 6.78 1.40 -11.61
CA ARG A 108 5.92 0.44 -12.29
C ARG A 108 4.82 -0.03 -11.35
N LEU A 109 3.56 0.21 -11.68
CA LEU A 109 2.43 -0.43 -11.00
C LEU A 109 2.49 -1.94 -11.25
N ILE A 110 2.63 -2.74 -10.20
CA ILE A 110 2.72 -4.20 -10.29
C ILE A 110 1.44 -4.89 -9.81
N GLN A 111 0.62 -4.21 -9.01
CA GLN A 111 -0.65 -4.72 -8.57
C GLN A 111 -1.59 -3.59 -8.11
N LEU A 112 -2.88 -3.77 -8.36
CA LEU A 112 -3.97 -2.89 -7.97
C LEU A 112 -5.06 -3.73 -7.30
N PHE A 113 -5.47 -3.34 -6.08
CA PHE A 113 -6.67 -3.87 -5.43
C PHE A 113 -7.70 -2.78 -5.35
N ASP A 114 -8.82 -2.95 -6.03
CA ASP A 114 -9.94 -2.01 -6.01
C ASP A 114 -11.10 -2.51 -5.15
N ASN A 115 -12.17 -1.70 -5.10
CA ASN A 115 -13.34 -2.00 -4.31
C ASN A 115 -14.47 -2.73 -5.06
N ALA A 116 -14.23 -3.17 -6.31
CA ALA A 116 -15.25 -3.88 -7.08
C ALA A 116 -15.55 -5.26 -6.45
N ASP A 117 -14.47 -5.95 -6.06
CA ASP A 117 -14.55 -7.31 -5.52
C ASP A 117 -14.44 -7.41 -4.00
N ASN A 118 -13.85 -6.39 -3.35
CA ASN A 118 -13.50 -6.40 -1.93
C ASN A 118 -13.79 -5.04 -1.29
N PRO A 119 -14.48 -4.94 -0.14
CA PRO A 119 -14.65 -3.65 0.54
C PRO A 119 -13.31 -3.08 1.02
N GLY A 120 -13.12 -1.75 0.94
CA GLY A 120 -11.92 -1.07 1.44
C GLY A 120 -11.40 0.04 0.53
N PRO A 121 -10.26 0.67 0.87
CA PRO A 121 -9.59 1.62 -0.02
C PRO A 121 -9.02 0.90 -1.25
N ILE A 122 -8.76 1.65 -2.31
CA ILE A 122 -7.90 1.17 -3.40
C ILE A 122 -6.47 1.08 -2.85
N ILE A 123 -5.80 -0.04 -3.10
CA ILE A 123 -4.39 -0.25 -2.78
C ILE A 123 -3.60 -0.37 -4.07
N GLU A 124 -2.63 0.53 -4.27
CA GLU A 124 -1.71 0.54 -5.40
C GLU A 124 -0.33 0.07 -4.92
N ILE A 125 0.26 -0.91 -5.60
CA ILE A 125 1.61 -1.41 -5.31
C ILE A 125 2.52 -1.07 -6.48
N TYR A 126 3.53 -0.26 -6.20
CA TYR A 126 4.53 0.19 -7.16
C TYR A 126 5.88 -0.46 -6.89
N ARG A 127 6.61 -0.78 -7.95
CA ARG A 127 8.03 -1.15 -7.93
C ARG A 127 8.87 -0.01 -8.49
N LEU A 128 9.90 0.40 -7.76
CA LEU A 128 10.86 1.42 -8.20
C LEU A 128 11.86 0.84 -9.21
N GLN A 129 12.38 1.69 -10.09
CA GLN A 129 13.36 1.35 -11.13
C GLN A 129 14.79 1.68 -10.69
#